data_AF-A0A7C4XKF1-F1
#
_entry.id   AF-A0A7C4XKF1-F1
#
_cell.length_a   1.000
_cell.length_b   1.000
_cell.length_c   1.000
_cell.angle_alpha   90.00
_cell.angle_beta   90.00
_cell.angle_gamma   90.00
#
_symmetry.space_group_name_H-M   'P 1'
#
loop_
_entity.id
_entity.type
_entity.pdbx_description
1 polymer ?
#
loop_
_entity_poly.entity_id
_entity_poly.type
_entity_poly.pdbx_seq_one_letter_code
_entity_poly.pdbx_strand_id
1 'polypeptide(L)'
;MELSGTEENLNKGLQYLKELGVKTESLTQDVIWLKESCVMCGICSSVCPSHAFSLKFPDMIVEFEPERCIGCEECLKVCPYNAIKLKFE
;
A
#
# COMPACT_ATOMS: atom_id res chain seq x y z
N MET A 1 3.06 4.68 20.97
CA MET A 1 2.34 5.94 21.23
C MET A 1 2.01 6.49 19.86
N GLU A 2 0.76 6.41 19.44
CA GLU A 2 0.30 6.97 18.17
C GLU A 2 -0.16 8.42 18.42
N LEU A 3 0.21 9.32 17.52
CA LEU A 3 -0.20 10.73 17.58
C LEU A 3 -1.36 10.93 16.59
N SER A 4 -2.44 11.54 17.06
CA SER A 4 -3.64 11.85 16.25
C SER A 4 -3.87 13.36 16.18
N GLY A 5 -4.35 13.87 15.05
CA GLY A 5 -4.65 15.29 14.86
C GLY A 5 -5.44 15.58 13.59
N THR A 6 -5.83 16.84 13.38
CA THR A 6 -6.46 17.28 12.13
C THR A 6 -5.42 17.40 11.02
N GLU A 7 -5.87 17.28 9.77
CA GLU A 7 -5.03 17.49 8.59
C GLU A 7 -4.37 18.88 8.57
N GLU A 8 -5.10 19.91 9.03
CA GLU A 8 -4.56 21.26 9.18
C GLU A 8 -3.36 21.30 10.14
N ASN A 9 -3.45 20.64 11.29
CA ASN A 9 -2.37 20.61 12.28
C ASN A 9 -1.19 19.76 11.79
N LEU A 10 -1.45 18.68 11.05
CA LEU A 10 -0.41 17.89 10.40
C LEU A 10 0.40 18.75 9.42
N ASN A 11 -0.29 19.52 8.56
CA ASN A 11 0.34 20.39 7.58
C ASN A 11 1.19 21.48 8.23
N LYS A 12 0.70 22.12 9.31
CA LYS A 12 1.49 23.07 10.10
C LYS A 12 2.75 22.43 10.69
N GLY A 13 2.62 21.21 11.22
CA GLY A 13 3.76 20.45 11.74
C GLY A 13 4.80 20.11 10.67
N LEU A 14 4.36 19.61 9.51
CA LEU A 14 5.25 19.32 8.38
C LEU A 14 5.98 20.57 7.89
N GLN A 15 5.29 21.72 7.83
CA GLN A 15 5.91 22.98 7.45
C GLN A 15 6.95 23.45 8.47
N TYR A 16 6.65 23.37 9.76
CA TYR A 16 7.60 23.67 10.83
C TYR A 16 8.88 22.82 10.72
N LEU A 17 8.74 21.51 10.48
CA LEU A 17 9.89 20.62 10.27
C LEU A 17 10.74 21.04 9.06
N LYS A 18 10.10 21.40 7.95
CA LYS A 18 10.81 21.90 6.74
C LYS A 18 11.58 23.18 7.00
N GLU A 19 11.03 24.12 7.77
CA GLU A 19 11.70 25.37 8.15
C GLU A 19 12.95 25.13 9.00
N LEU A 20 12.97 24.05 9.80
CA LEU A 20 14.15 23.61 10.56
C LEU A 20 15.18 22.84 9.69
N GLY A 21 14.93 22.68 8.39
CA GLY A 21 15.78 21.90 7.49
C GLY A 21 15.64 20.38 7.66
N VAL A 22 14.61 19.91 8.39
CA VAL A 22 14.31 18.49 8.51
C VAL A 22 13.65 18.03 7.21
N LYS A 23 14.25 17.01 6.59
CA LYS A 23 13.63 16.34 5.44
C LYS A 23 12.49 15.47 5.94
N THR A 24 11.30 15.66 5.36
CA THR A 24 10.10 14.88 5.66
C THR A 24 9.61 14.24 4.38
N GLU A 25 9.35 12.95 4.42
CA GLU A 25 8.88 12.18 3.28
C GLU A 25 7.67 11.37 3.75
N SER A 26 6.67 11.18 2.87
CA SER A 26 5.60 10.25 3.21
C SER A 26 6.20 8.85 3.23
N LEU A 27 6.03 8.13 4.33
CA LEU A 27 6.45 6.73 4.40
C LEU A 27 5.48 5.80 3.66
N THR A 28 4.34 6.31 3.19
CA THR A 28 3.38 5.51 2.43
C THR A 28 3.98 5.17 1.07
N GLN A 29 4.65 4.03 1.00
CA GLN A 29 4.95 3.36 -0.25
C GLN A 29 3.65 2.75 -0.75
N ASP A 30 3.14 3.27 -1.86
CA ASP A 30 1.92 2.73 -2.43
C ASP A 30 2.22 1.40 -3.12
N VAL A 31 1.51 0.36 -2.67
CA VAL A 31 1.47 -0.90 -3.40
C VAL A 31 0.63 -0.69 -4.66
N ILE A 32 1.26 -0.80 -5.83
CA ILE A 32 0.60 -0.75 -7.13
C ILE A 32 0.35 -2.17 -7.63
N TRP A 33 -0.88 -2.43 -8.08
CA TRP A 33 -1.24 -3.66 -8.78
C TRP A 33 -1.34 -3.44 -10.29
N LEU A 34 -0.45 -4.08 -11.05
CA LEU A 34 -0.42 -4.09 -12.50
C LEU A 34 -1.34 -5.21 -13.02
N LYS A 35 -2.60 -4.86 -13.29
CA LYS A 35 -3.63 -5.83 -13.70
C LYS A 35 -3.25 -6.60 -14.97
N GLU A 36 -2.53 -5.95 -15.89
CA GLU A 36 -2.09 -6.50 -17.17
C GLU A 36 -1.07 -7.63 -17.00
N SER A 37 -0.33 -7.64 -15.90
CA SER A 37 0.65 -8.70 -15.57
C SER A 37 0.07 -9.76 -14.63
N CYS A 38 -1.17 -9.59 -14.15
CA CYS A 38 -1.79 -10.47 -13.18
C CYS A 38 -2.52 -11.63 -13.86
N VAL A 39 -2.20 -12.85 -13.48
CA VAL A 39 -2.89 -14.07 -13.97
C VAL A 39 -4.00 -14.56 -13.04
N MET A 40 -4.42 -13.74 -12.07
CA MET A 40 -5.47 -14.07 -11.10
C MET A 40 -5.21 -15.33 -10.25
N CYS A 41 -3.95 -15.67 -9.96
CA CYS A 41 -3.61 -16.87 -9.16
C CYS A 41 -4.03 -16.82 -7.67
N GLY A 42 -4.36 -15.63 -7.14
CA GLY A 42 -4.85 -15.47 -5.76
C GLY A 42 -3.80 -15.59 -4.64
N ILE A 43 -2.51 -15.84 -4.91
CA ILE A 43 -1.51 -15.99 -3.84
C ILE A 43 -1.39 -14.72 -2.97
N CYS A 44 -1.54 -13.54 -3.57
CA CYS A 44 -1.51 -12.26 -2.86
C CYS A 44 -2.63 -12.14 -1.82
N SER A 45 -3.84 -12.65 -2.08
CA SER A 45 -4.93 -12.60 -1.11
C SER A 45 -4.69 -13.53 0.08
N SER A 46 -3.94 -14.62 -0.12
CA SER A 46 -3.62 -15.56 0.96
C SER A 46 -2.58 -15.02 1.95
N VAL A 47 -1.69 -14.13 1.50
CA VAL A 47 -0.60 -13.57 2.33
C VAL A 47 -0.90 -12.17 2.86
N CYS A 48 -1.94 -11.49 2.36
CA CYS A 48 -2.21 -10.10 2.73
C CYS A 48 -2.82 -10.00 4.14
N PRO A 49 -2.08 -9.51 5.15
CA PRO A 49 -2.56 -9.50 6.54
C PRO A 49 -3.69 -8.50 6.79
N SER A 50 -3.76 -7.42 5.99
CA SER A 50 -4.85 -6.44 6.06
C SER A 50 -6.04 -6.79 5.16
N HIS A 51 -5.93 -7.89 4.40
CA HIS A 51 -6.89 -8.34 3.40
C HIS A 51 -7.22 -7.27 2.33
N ALA A 52 -6.24 -6.41 2.00
CA ALA A 52 -6.33 -5.48 0.88
C ALA A 52 -6.42 -6.19 -0.47
N PHE A 53 -5.82 -7.39 -0.60
CA PHE A 53 -6.10 -8.31 -1.70
C PHE A 53 -7.15 -9.33 -1.29
N SER A 54 -8.14 -9.57 -2.14
CA SER A 54 -9.15 -10.63 -1.96
C SER A 54 -9.34 -11.43 -3.24
N LEU A 55 -9.87 -12.65 -3.11
CA LEU A 55 -10.21 -13.52 -4.24
C LEU A 55 -11.73 -13.76 -4.24
N LYS A 56 -12.41 -13.33 -5.30
CA LYS A 56 -13.85 -13.51 -5.48
C LYS A 56 -14.14 -14.87 -6.09
N PHE A 57 -15.04 -15.60 -5.45
CA PHE A 57 -15.59 -16.85 -5.94
C PHE A 57 -16.99 -16.62 -6.53
N PRO A 58 -17.41 -17.40 -7.55
CA PRO A 58 -16.71 -18.54 -8.15
C PRO A 58 -15.71 -18.17 -9.26
N ASP A 59 -15.67 -16.91 -9.68
CA ASP A 59 -14.96 -16.48 -10.89
C ASP A 59 -13.42 -16.42 -10.76
N MET A 60 -12.90 -16.65 -9.55
CA MET A 60 -11.46 -16.61 -9.23
C MET A 60 -10.80 -15.29 -9.60
N ILE A 61 -11.51 -14.17 -9.39
CA ILE A 61 -11.02 -12.83 -9.69
C ILE A 61 -10.35 -12.23 -8.46
N VAL A 62 -9.10 -11.80 -8.63
CA VAL A 62 -8.40 -11.02 -7.60
C VAL A 62 -8.96 -9.59 -7.60
N GLU A 63 -9.19 -9.04 -6.41
CA GLU A 63 -9.50 -7.62 -6.20
C GLU A 63 -8.47 -6.99 -5.27
N PHE A 64 -8.25 -5.68 -5.41
CA PHE A 64 -7.34 -4.90 -4.59
C PHE A 64 -8.02 -3.63 -4.09
N GLU A 65 -7.98 -3.41 -2.78
CA GLU A 65 -8.52 -2.24 -2.07
C GLU A 65 -7.35 -1.45 -1.45
N PRO A 66 -6.81 -0.42 -2.14
CA PRO A 66 -5.61 0.30 -1.71
C PRO A 66 -5.75 0.93 -0.31
N GLU A 67 -6.95 1.41 0.03
CA GLU A 67 -7.28 2.04 1.32
C GLU A 67 -7.06 1.12 2.52
N ARG A 68 -7.06 -0.20 2.28
CA ARG A 68 -6.82 -1.22 3.32
C ARG A 68 -5.37 -1.69 3.33
N CYS A 69 -4.55 -1.26 2.38
CA CYS A 69 -3.17 -1.68 2.27
C CYS A 69 -2.32 -0.97 3.33
N ILE A 70 -1.60 -1.74 4.13
CA ILE A 70 -0.71 -1.23 5.18
C ILE A 70 0.76 -1.18 4.75
N GLY A 71 1.04 -1.39 3.46
CA GLY A 71 2.41 -1.34 2.94
C GLY A 71 3.35 -2.43 3.48
N CYS A 72 2.85 -3.59 3.92
CA CYS A 72 3.69 -4.66 4.51
C CYS A 72 4.57 -5.43 3.51
N GLU A 73 4.36 -5.21 2.21
CA GLU A 73 5.15 -5.77 1.10
C GLU A 73 5.11 -7.30 0.91
N GLU A 74 4.39 -8.06 1.72
CA GLU A 74 4.32 -9.53 1.60
C GLU A 74 3.83 -10.00 0.22
N CYS A 75 2.87 -9.29 -0.37
CA CYS A 75 2.34 -9.61 -1.69
C CYS A 75 3.37 -9.43 -2.83
N LEU A 76 4.36 -8.56 -2.66
CA LEU A 76 5.45 -8.39 -3.63
C LEU A 76 6.37 -9.61 -3.65
N LYS A 77 6.72 -10.12 -2.46
CA LYS A 77 7.65 -11.25 -2.29
C LYS A 77 7.12 -12.53 -2.91
N VAL A 78 5.80 -12.71 -2.92
CA VAL A 78 5.16 -13.96 -3.36
C VAL A 78 4.58 -13.92 -4.77
N CYS A 79 4.53 -12.77 -5.44
CA CYS A 79 3.96 -12.68 -6.79
C CYS A 79 4.99 -13.13 -7.84
N PRO A 80 4.89 -14.32 -8.44
CA PRO A 80 5.91 -14.80 -9.39
C PRO A 80 5.86 -14.07 -10.74
N TYR A 81 4.78 -13.33 -11.01
CA TYR A 81 4.58 -12.58 -12.25
C TYR A 81 5.00 -11.11 -12.14
N ASN A 82 5.53 -10.68 -10.98
CA ASN A 82 5.88 -9.27 -10.72
C ASN A 82 4.72 -8.29 -11.00
N ALA A 83 3.48 -8.74 -10.79
CA ALA A 83 2.27 -7.96 -11.01
C ALA A 83 1.98 -6.94 -9.89
N ILE A 84 2.79 -6.92 -8.83
CA ILE A 84 2.65 -6.04 -7.68
C ILE A 84 3.99 -5.32 -7.46
N LYS A 85 3.95 -3.99 -7.32
CA LYS A 85 5.14 -3.13 -7.21
C LYS A 85 4.97 -2.08 -6.12
N LEU A 86 6.08 -1.45 -5.72
CA LEU A 86 6.05 -0.23 -4.90
C LEU A 86 6.16 0.99 -5.81
N LYS A 87 5.31 1.98 -5.55
CA LYS A 87 5.52 3.35 -6.01
C LYS A 87 6.43 4.04 -5.00
N PHE A 88 7.53 4.59 -5.49
CA PHE A 88 8.28 5.61 -4.78
C PHE A 88 7.86 6.95 -5.39
N GLU A 89 7.32 7.85 -4.57
CA GLU A 89 7.08 9.25 -4.98
C GLU A 89 8.33 10.12 -4.80
#